data_AF-A0A420HEZ1-F1
#
_entry.id   AF-A0A420HEZ1-F1
#
_cell.length_a   1.000
_cell.length_b   1.000
_cell.length_c   1.000
_cell.angle_alpha   90.00
_cell.angle_beta   90.00
_cell.angle_gamma   90.00
#
_symmetry.space_group_name_H-M   'P 1'
#
loop_
_entity.id
_entity.type
_entity.pdbx_description
1 polymer ?
#
loop_
_entity_poly.entity_id
_entity_poly.type
_entity_poly.pdbx_seq_one_letter_code
_entity_poly.pdbx_strand_id
1 'polypeptide(L)'
;MSHSKRNTSRAVFTSYERTLAKAAWGTNSARLSRDSFLPFASCKLCLLAARNPVSCSHGDIFCKECALENILSQKREIKRLEKIREREQREAEEEKNREEAEVHLRYALEFDRAQIGLGSKLSTVANVTEENILADKCNDKEHVTRNTRGEKRKFELDQSEIMRITQEETNKTRKAPKTTLASFWAPSITPSSNTKNKLHSIAKSAKLFPICPASFMDKPHIYSLHDLIDVTFTEETDEKTGCKQCICPSCKKVLTNTSKAILIRICGHVLCKNCMSRLTTGPESCSTNASRIDSNTINCFVCDTNSSRIKEKTKNKQKSKNNTGLVEIRCEGTGFASGGVSIVEKAGVAFQC
;
A
#
# COMPACT_ATOMS: atom_id res chain seq x y z
N MET A 1 36.53 -37.76 40.88
CA MET A 1 35.15 -37.70 40.33
C MET A 1 35.19 -36.95 39.01
N SER A 2 35.24 -37.66 37.89
CA SER A 2 35.22 -37.05 36.55
C SER A 2 33.85 -36.44 36.33
N HIS A 3 33.76 -35.11 36.46
CA HIS A 3 32.57 -34.37 36.08
C HIS A 3 32.38 -34.62 34.57
N SER A 4 31.45 -35.51 34.21
CA SER A 4 31.09 -35.77 32.82
C SER A 4 30.83 -34.41 32.18
N LYS A 5 31.54 -34.08 31.09
CA LYS A 5 31.36 -32.85 30.31
C LYS A 5 29.93 -32.86 29.75
N ARG A 6 28.96 -32.42 30.56
CA ARG A 6 27.57 -32.30 30.17
C ARG A 6 27.46 -31.06 29.29
N ASN A 7 26.61 -31.14 28.28
CA ASN A 7 26.48 -30.11 27.25
C ASN A 7 26.06 -28.74 27.83
N THR A 8 25.51 -28.73 29.04
CA THR A 8 25.07 -27.54 29.78
C THR A 8 26.15 -26.90 30.67
N SER A 9 27.33 -27.51 30.81
CA SER A 9 28.36 -27.03 31.74
C SER A 9 29.43 -26.15 31.10
N ARG A 10 29.34 -25.85 29.80
CA ARG A 10 30.28 -24.98 29.09
C ARG A 10 29.53 -23.74 28.60
N ALA A 11 30.07 -22.55 28.88
CA ALA A 11 29.54 -21.28 28.38
C ALA A 11 29.76 -21.08 26.86
N VAL A 12 30.39 -22.05 26.18
CA VAL A 12 30.71 -22.00 24.76
C VAL A 12 30.00 -23.15 24.07
N PHE A 13 29.23 -22.80 23.03
CA PHE A 13 28.58 -23.78 22.15
C PHE A 13 29.58 -24.75 21.56
N THR A 14 29.23 -26.03 21.58
CA THR A 14 29.97 -27.06 20.84
C THR A 14 29.89 -26.80 19.34
N SER A 15 30.81 -27.38 18.56
CA SER A 15 30.79 -27.24 17.09
C SER A 15 29.46 -27.70 16.49
N TYR A 16 28.89 -28.79 17.03
CA TYR A 16 27.60 -29.35 16.60
C TYR A 16 26.41 -28.41 16.90
N GLU A 17 26.40 -27.79 18.08
CA GLU A 17 25.36 -26.81 18.40
C GLU A 17 25.49 -25.55 17.56
N ARG A 18 26.73 -25.13 17.24
CA ARG A 18 26.97 -24.01 16.34
C ARG A 18 26.50 -24.30 14.92
N THR A 19 26.65 -25.54 14.43
CA THR A 19 26.12 -25.92 13.12
C THR A 19 24.59 -25.97 13.12
N LEU A 20 23.96 -26.47 14.19
CA LEU A 20 22.51 -26.43 14.36
C LEU A 20 21.98 -25.00 14.43
N ALA A 21 22.64 -24.14 15.22
CA ALA A 21 22.26 -22.74 15.34
C ALA A 21 22.42 -21.98 14.02
N LYS A 22 23.49 -22.27 13.27
CA LYS A 22 23.70 -21.71 11.93
C LYS A 22 22.65 -22.20 10.93
N ALA A 23 22.26 -23.48 10.99
CA ALA A 23 21.20 -24.03 10.16
C ALA A 23 19.80 -23.45 10.49
N ALA A 24 19.53 -23.18 11.77
CA ALA A 24 18.23 -22.67 12.22
C ALA A 24 18.08 -21.15 12.01
N TRP A 25 19.09 -20.36 12.40
CA TRP A 25 19.01 -18.89 12.48
C TRP A 25 19.96 -18.15 11.54
N GLY A 26 21.03 -18.80 11.07
CA GLY A 26 21.99 -18.18 10.15
C GLY A 26 21.43 -17.98 8.73
N THR A 27 22.13 -17.14 7.96
CA THR A 27 21.90 -17.04 6.52
C THR A 27 22.32 -18.34 5.85
N ASN A 28 21.38 -19.04 5.23
CA ASN A 28 21.64 -20.29 4.53
C ASN A 28 21.36 -20.10 3.04
N SER A 29 22.31 -20.53 2.21
CA SER A 29 22.13 -20.63 0.77
C SER A 29 22.13 -22.09 0.33
N ALA A 30 21.21 -22.44 -0.56
CA ALA A 30 21.11 -23.79 -1.12
C ALA A 30 20.96 -23.73 -2.64
N ARG A 31 21.67 -24.60 -3.35
CA ARG A 31 21.52 -24.74 -4.81
C ARG A 31 20.34 -25.67 -5.11
N LEU A 32 19.39 -25.19 -5.89
CA LEU A 32 18.21 -25.95 -6.31
C LEU A 32 18.57 -26.96 -7.41
N SER A 33 18.01 -28.18 -7.29
CA SER A 33 18.09 -29.23 -8.30
C SER A 33 17.03 -29.03 -9.39
N ARG A 34 17.12 -29.79 -10.49
CA ARG A 34 16.13 -29.74 -11.59
C ARG A 34 14.70 -30.02 -11.12
N ASP A 35 14.53 -30.88 -10.13
CA ASP A 35 13.22 -31.27 -9.58
C ASP A 35 12.54 -30.14 -8.81
N SER A 36 13.28 -29.09 -8.45
CA SER A 36 12.73 -27.88 -7.82
C SER A 36 12.07 -26.94 -8.84
N PHE A 37 12.23 -27.20 -10.14
CA PHE A 37 11.67 -26.39 -11.21
C PHE A 37 10.47 -27.08 -11.85
N LEU A 38 9.43 -26.30 -12.15
CA LEU A 38 8.29 -26.78 -12.91
C LEU A 38 8.70 -27.09 -14.36
N PRO A 39 8.15 -28.15 -14.98
CA PRO A 39 8.27 -28.36 -16.41
C PRO A 39 7.75 -27.17 -17.24
N PHE A 40 8.18 -27.11 -18.50
CA PHE A 40 7.70 -26.10 -19.44
C PHE A 40 6.18 -26.23 -19.63
N ALA A 41 5.48 -25.10 -19.77
CA ALA A 41 4.03 -25.03 -19.94
C ALA A 41 3.20 -25.61 -18.77
N SER A 42 3.75 -25.66 -17.56
CA SER A 42 3.00 -26.02 -16.35
C SER A 42 2.25 -24.82 -15.74
N CYS A 43 1.10 -25.09 -15.15
CA CYS A 43 0.27 -24.12 -14.45
C CYS A 43 0.87 -23.78 -13.08
N LYS A 44 1.03 -22.50 -12.76
CA LYS A 44 1.60 -22.06 -11.47
C LYS A 44 0.65 -22.19 -10.27
N LEU A 45 -0.63 -22.47 -10.50
CA LEU A 45 -1.63 -22.67 -9.45
C LEU A 45 -1.78 -24.15 -9.06
N CYS A 46 -1.94 -25.04 -10.04
CA CYS A 46 -2.10 -26.48 -9.77
C CYS A 46 -0.81 -27.30 -9.91
N LEU A 47 0.28 -26.70 -10.41
CA LEU A 47 1.61 -27.31 -10.56
C LEU A 47 1.69 -28.47 -11.55
N LEU A 48 0.63 -28.72 -12.32
CA LEU A 48 0.55 -29.73 -13.37
C LEU A 48 0.74 -29.09 -14.75
N ALA A 49 0.87 -29.91 -15.79
CA ALA A 49 0.80 -29.44 -17.17
C ALA A 49 -0.50 -28.65 -17.40
N ALA A 50 -0.40 -27.46 -17.99
CA ALA A 50 -1.53 -26.55 -18.07
C ALA A 50 -2.58 -27.05 -19.07
N ARG A 51 -3.81 -27.26 -18.61
CA ARG A 51 -4.97 -27.57 -19.45
C ARG A 51 -5.62 -26.27 -19.91
N ASN A 52 -5.82 -26.12 -21.23
CA ASN A 52 -6.29 -24.88 -21.85
C ASN A 52 -5.51 -23.66 -21.31
N PRO A 53 -4.22 -23.58 -21.64
CA PRO A 53 -3.31 -22.64 -20.99
C PRO A 53 -3.71 -21.20 -21.28
N VAL A 54 -3.68 -20.39 -20.23
CA VAL A 54 -3.86 -18.93 -20.29
C VAL A 54 -2.64 -18.26 -19.67
N SER A 55 -2.28 -17.08 -20.18
CA SER A 55 -1.17 -16.31 -19.65
C SER A 55 -1.59 -14.94 -19.14
N CYS A 56 -0.93 -14.46 -18.10
CA CYS A 56 -1.02 -13.08 -17.69
C CYS A 56 -0.17 -12.17 -18.60
N SER A 57 -0.35 -10.85 -18.49
CA SER A 57 0.44 -9.85 -19.21
C SER A 57 1.96 -9.93 -18.97
N HIS A 58 2.39 -10.61 -17.91
CA HIS A 58 3.77 -10.84 -17.54
C HIS A 58 4.31 -12.24 -17.91
N GLY A 59 3.52 -13.07 -18.61
CA GLY A 59 3.99 -14.34 -19.16
C GLY A 59 3.98 -15.53 -18.21
N ASP A 60 3.30 -15.45 -17.06
CA ASP A 60 3.04 -16.65 -16.25
C ASP A 60 1.92 -17.47 -16.87
N ILE A 61 2.00 -18.81 -16.78
CA ILE A 61 1.02 -19.74 -17.33
C ILE A 61 0.13 -20.32 -16.24
N PHE A 62 -1.16 -20.41 -16.54
CA PHE A 62 -2.18 -21.02 -15.69
C PHE A 62 -3.12 -21.90 -16.52
N CYS A 63 -3.78 -22.86 -15.89
CA CYS A 63 -5.00 -23.43 -16.46
C CYS A 63 -6.10 -22.36 -16.46
N LYS A 64 -6.95 -22.35 -17.50
CA LYS A 64 -8.08 -21.41 -17.56
C LYS A 64 -8.97 -21.51 -16.33
N GLU A 65 -9.30 -22.72 -15.88
CA GLU A 65 -10.12 -22.95 -14.68
C GLU A 65 -9.47 -22.38 -13.41
N CYS A 66 -8.18 -22.69 -13.16
CA CYS A 66 -7.48 -22.23 -11.97
C CYS A 66 -7.36 -20.70 -11.93
N ALA A 67 -7.06 -20.07 -13.08
CA ALA A 67 -6.97 -18.62 -13.17
C ALA A 67 -8.30 -17.95 -12.84
N LEU A 68 -9.41 -18.46 -13.41
CA LEU A 68 -10.75 -17.94 -13.16
C LEU A 68 -11.16 -18.11 -11.70
N GLU A 69 -10.96 -19.29 -11.13
CA GLU A 69 -11.28 -19.57 -9.73
C GLU A 69 -10.50 -18.65 -8.78
N ASN A 70 -9.21 -18.43 -9.05
CA ASN A 70 -8.39 -17.55 -8.23
C ASN A 70 -8.82 -16.07 -8.36
N ILE A 71 -9.20 -15.60 -9.55
CA ILE A 71 -9.75 -14.24 -9.71
C ILE A 71 -11.04 -14.10 -8.91
N LEU A 72 -11.92 -15.10 -8.97
CA LEU A 72 -13.19 -15.08 -8.26
C LEU A 72 -13.01 -15.13 -6.75
N SER A 73 -12.10 -15.96 -6.24
CA SER A 73 -11.81 -16.03 -4.80
C SER A 73 -11.25 -14.70 -4.28
N GLN A 74 -10.30 -14.09 -5.01
CA GLN A 74 -9.76 -12.79 -4.66
C GLN A 74 -10.81 -11.69 -4.70
N LYS A 75 -11.71 -11.68 -5.70
CA LYS A 75 -12.82 -10.70 -5.75
C LYS A 75 -13.79 -10.85 -4.58
N ARG A 76 -14.09 -12.09 -4.14
CA ARG A 76 -14.93 -12.33 -2.96
C ARG A 76 -14.25 -11.80 -1.70
N GLU A 77 -12.96 -12.03 -1.55
CA GLU A 77 -12.19 -11.55 -0.39
C GLU A 77 -12.07 -10.03 -0.38
N ILE A 78 -11.79 -9.42 -1.53
CA ILE A 78 -11.77 -7.95 -1.68
C ILE A 78 -13.12 -7.37 -1.26
N LYS A 79 -14.24 -7.93 -1.72
CA LYS A 79 -15.58 -7.47 -1.33
C LYS A 79 -15.84 -7.63 0.17
N ARG A 80 -15.35 -8.71 0.79
CA ARG A 80 -15.44 -8.94 2.24
C ARG A 80 -14.66 -7.86 3.00
N LEU A 81 -13.41 -7.61 2.62
CA LEU A 81 -12.54 -6.60 3.22
C LEU A 81 -13.07 -5.18 3.04
N GLU A 82 -13.66 -4.88 1.87
CA GLU A 82 -14.33 -3.60 1.63
C GLU A 82 -15.51 -3.37 2.56
N LYS A 83 -16.35 -4.40 2.79
CA LYS A 83 -17.48 -4.32 3.72
C LYS A 83 -17.03 -4.12 5.18
N ILE A 84 -15.97 -4.79 5.59
CA ILE A 84 -15.38 -4.62 6.94
C ILE A 84 -14.87 -3.19 7.10
N ARG A 85 -14.08 -2.72 6.13
CA ARG A 85 -13.54 -1.36 6.14
C ARG A 85 -14.63 -0.29 6.13
N GLU A 86 -15.71 -0.50 5.37
CA GLU A 86 -16.86 0.41 5.34
C GLU A 86 -17.56 0.49 6.71
N ARG A 87 -17.70 -0.65 7.40
CA ARG A 87 -18.27 -0.69 8.76
C ARG A 87 -17.38 0.07 9.75
N GLU A 88 -16.08 -0.22 9.77
CA GLU A 88 -15.11 0.46 10.65
C GLU A 88 -15.08 1.98 10.38
N GLN A 89 -15.16 2.40 9.12
CA GLN A 89 -15.25 3.82 8.76
C GLN A 89 -16.53 4.48 9.26
N ARG A 90 -17.67 3.78 9.20
CA ARG A 90 -18.95 4.28 9.70
C ARG A 90 -18.93 4.45 11.22
N GLU A 91 -18.45 3.44 11.94
CA GLU A 91 -18.34 3.47 13.40
C GLU A 91 -17.38 4.60 13.86
N ALA A 92 -16.24 4.78 13.18
CA ALA A 92 -15.31 5.86 13.48
C ALA A 92 -15.88 7.26 13.18
N GLU A 93 -16.69 7.40 12.13
CA GLU A 93 -17.36 8.68 11.82
C GLU A 93 -18.46 8.99 12.84
N GLU A 94 -19.22 7.98 13.27
CA GLU A 94 -20.22 8.13 14.34
C GLU A 94 -19.57 8.53 15.68
N GLU A 95 -18.42 7.96 16.03
CA GLU A 95 -17.66 8.33 17.23
C GLU A 95 -17.16 9.78 17.18
N LYS A 96 -16.57 10.20 16.06
CA LYS A 96 -16.16 11.59 15.85
C LYS A 96 -17.32 12.57 15.95
N ASN A 97 -18.46 12.24 15.34
CA ASN A 97 -19.65 13.11 15.42
C ASN A 97 -20.16 13.24 16.85
N ARG A 98 -20.06 12.18 17.67
CA ARG A 98 -20.37 12.27 19.11
C ARG A 98 -19.40 13.19 19.85
N GLU A 99 -18.10 13.01 19.63
CA GLU A 99 -17.07 13.85 20.26
C GLU A 99 -17.21 15.33 19.86
N GLU A 100 -17.45 15.61 18.58
CA GLU A 100 -17.67 16.97 18.07
C GLU A 100 -18.93 17.61 18.66
N ALA A 101 -20.02 16.85 18.80
CA ALA A 101 -21.23 17.32 19.47
C ALA A 101 -20.98 17.64 20.95
N GLU A 102 -20.22 16.80 21.66
CA GLU A 102 -19.84 17.04 23.07
C GLU A 102 -18.95 18.28 23.22
N VAL A 103 -17.96 18.46 22.34
CA VAL A 103 -17.10 19.65 22.32
C VAL A 103 -17.92 20.90 22.01
N HIS A 104 -18.84 20.83 21.04
CA HIS A 104 -19.71 21.94 20.69
C HIS A 104 -20.63 22.34 21.85
N LEU A 105 -21.19 21.37 22.58
CA LEU A 105 -21.98 21.62 23.78
C LEU A 105 -21.14 22.28 24.89
N ARG A 106 -19.93 21.79 25.15
CA ARG A 106 -19.02 22.40 26.14
C ARG A 106 -18.66 23.83 25.77
N TYR A 107 -18.36 24.07 24.49
CA TYR A 107 -18.05 25.39 23.98
C TYR A 107 -19.24 26.36 24.12
N ALA A 108 -20.46 25.92 23.79
CA ALA A 108 -21.67 26.72 23.98
C ALA A 108 -21.88 27.11 25.45
N LEU A 109 -21.71 26.15 26.38
CA LEU A 109 -21.82 26.41 27.82
C LEU A 109 -20.75 27.38 28.34
N GLU A 110 -19.52 27.25 27.85
CA GLU A 110 -18.42 28.17 28.20
C GLU A 110 -18.69 29.59 27.67
N PHE A 111 -19.21 29.68 26.44
CA PHE A 111 -19.62 30.95 25.83
C PHE A 111 -20.75 31.62 26.62
N ASP A 112 -21.79 30.88 27.00
CA ASP A 112 -22.90 31.39 27.82
C ASP A 112 -22.39 31.89 29.17
N ARG A 113 -21.49 31.14 29.83
CA ARG A 113 -20.87 31.54 31.10
C ARG A 113 -20.05 32.83 30.96
N ALA A 114 -19.33 32.99 29.85
CA ALA A 114 -18.56 34.20 29.57
C ALA A 114 -19.49 35.42 29.34
N GLN A 115 -20.61 35.25 28.62
CA GLN A 115 -21.59 36.32 28.38
C GLN A 115 -22.31 36.79 29.65
N ILE A 116 -22.58 35.89 30.59
CA ILE A 116 -23.23 36.22 31.89
C ILE A 116 -22.28 37.01 32.82
N GLY A 117 -21.03 37.29 32.41
CA GLY A 117 -20.10 38.12 33.18
C GLY A 117 -19.43 37.41 34.36
N LEU A 118 -19.60 36.09 34.48
CA LEU A 118 -18.81 35.25 35.41
C LEU A 118 -17.41 34.91 34.84
N GLY A 119 -17.10 35.37 33.63
CA GLY A 119 -15.83 35.15 32.95
C GLY A 119 -14.70 36.10 33.40
N SER A 120 -14.49 36.28 34.71
CA SER A 120 -13.21 36.73 35.27
C SER A 120 -13.27 36.58 36.79
N LYS A 121 -12.25 35.93 37.38
CA LYS A 121 -11.97 35.79 38.85
C LYS A 121 -12.51 34.55 39.58
N LEU A 122 -12.20 33.33 39.13
CA LEU A 122 -12.25 32.15 40.02
C LEU A 122 -11.01 31.22 40.00
N SER A 123 -9.89 31.65 39.42
CA SER A 123 -8.69 30.80 39.30
C SER A 123 -7.61 30.98 40.38
N THR A 124 -7.79 31.84 41.39
CA THR A 124 -6.69 32.11 42.37
C THR A 124 -7.03 31.75 43.83
N VAL A 125 -8.21 31.22 44.16
CA VAL A 125 -8.57 30.95 45.58
C VAL A 125 -9.17 29.55 45.75
N ALA A 126 -8.39 28.52 45.43
CA ALA A 126 -8.75 27.13 45.72
C ALA A 126 -7.57 26.30 46.25
N ASN A 127 -6.65 26.94 46.96
CA ASN A 127 -5.57 26.27 47.71
C ASN A 127 -5.34 26.99 49.04
N VAL A 128 -6.29 26.92 49.98
CA VAL A 128 -5.98 26.96 51.42
C VAL A 128 -6.95 26.02 52.11
N THR A 129 -6.44 24.87 52.52
CA THR A 129 -7.09 23.89 53.38
C THR A 129 -7.37 24.50 54.76
N GLU A 130 -8.57 24.26 55.24
CA GLU A 130 -9.00 24.49 56.62
C GLU A 130 -8.13 23.66 57.57
N GLU A 131 -7.44 24.32 58.51
CA GLU A 131 -7.21 23.82 59.88
C GLU A 131 -6.57 24.93 60.73
N ASN A 132 -7.07 25.07 61.96
CA ASN A 132 -6.68 26.00 63.04
C ASN A 132 -7.47 27.31 63.17
N ILE A 133 -8.72 27.17 63.63
CA ILE A 133 -9.38 28.17 64.47
C ILE A 133 -9.24 27.69 65.93
N LEU A 134 -8.64 28.53 66.78
CA LEU A 134 -9.03 28.86 68.16
C LEU A 134 -7.81 29.33 68.98
N ALA A 135 -7.77 30.62 69.34
CA ALA A 135 -7.45 31.14 70.67
C ALA A 135 -7.09 32.64 70.61
N ASP A 136 -8.08 33.47 70.93
CA ASP A 136 -8.06 34.43 72.05
C ASP A 136 -6.77 35.23 72.31
N LYS A 137 -6.83 36.55 72.07
CA LYS A 137 -6.60 37.58 73.11
C LYS A 137 -6.82 39.02 72.63
N CYS A 138 -7.44 39.75 73.54
CA CYS A 138 -7.73 41.18 73.61
C CYS A 138 -6.50 42.11 73.54
N ASN A 139 -6.66 43.30 72.94
CA ASN A 139 -6.61 44.58 73.68
C ASN A 139 -6.90 45.81 72.78
N ASP A 140 -7.94 46.55 73.19
CA ASP A 140 -7.94 47.98 73.50
C ASP A 140 -7.53 49.07 72.48
N LYS A 141 -8.55 49.89 72.20
CA LYS A 141 -8.65 51.36 72.19
C LYS A 141 -9.01 52.04 70.87
N GLU A 142 -10.28 52.53 70.87
CA GLU A 142 -10.73 53.92 70.62
C GLU A 142 -10.30 54.60 69.31
N HIS A 143 -11.12 55.35 68.54
CA HIS A 143 -12.32 56.10 68.87
C HIS A 143 -13.08 56.45 67.57
N VAL A 144 -14.37 56.11 67.52
CA VAL A 144 -15.53 56.91 67.05
C VAL A 144 -15.46 57.68 65.71
N THR A 145 -16.33 57.32 64.77
CA THR A 145 -17.57 58.09 64.49
C THR A 145 -18.53 57.32 63.58
N ARG A 146 -19.80 57.58 63.85
CA ARG A 146 -20.99 56.87 63.42
C ARG A 146 -21.62 57.58 62.21
N ASN A 147 -22.39 56.82 61.44
CA ASN A 147 -23.50 57.20 60.56
C ASN A 147 -23.17 57.32 59.05
N THR A 148 -23.72 56.42 58.23
CA THR A 148 -25.06 56.54 57.60
C THR A 148 -25.25 55.48 56.50
N ARG A 149 -26.53 55.15 56.27
CA ARG A 149 -27.03 54.23 55.25
C ARG A 149 -26.73 54.71 53.82
N GLY A 150 -26.38 53.75 52.96
CA GLY A 150 -26.81 53.68 51.56
C GLY A 150 -26.13 54.64 50.58
N GLU A 151 -24.96 54.24 50.07
CA GLU A 151 -24.37 54.86 48.88
C GLU A 151 -23.92 53.78 47.90
N LYS A 152 -24.32 53.95 46.62
CA LYS A 152 -24.02 53.03 45.51
C LYS A 152 -22.50 52.94 45.37
N ARG A 153 -21.92 51.77 45.65
CA ARG A 153 -20.49 51.51 45.39
C ARG A 153 -20.24 51.72 43.89
N LYS A 154 -19.50 52.79 43.59
CA LYS A 154 -18.96 53.08 42.26
C LYS A 154 -17.96 51.96 41.94
N PHE A 155 -18.29 51.15 40.95
CA PHE A 155 -17.39 50.13 40.43
C PHE A 155 -16.26 50.86 39.70
N GLU A 156 -15.13 51.04 40.37
CA GLU A 156 -13.92 51.57 39.73
C GLU A 156 -13.28 50.42 38.96
N LEU A 157 -13.49 50.45 37.64
CA LEU A 157 -12.87 49.53 36.70
C LEU A 157 -11.40 49.92 36.60
N ASP A 158 -10.56 49.23 37.37
CA ASP A 158 -9.12 49.47 37.45
C ASP A 158 -8.48 49.34 36.06
N GLN A 159 -8.01 50.46 35.52
CA GLN A 159 -7.51 50.59 34.14
C GLN A 159 -6.31 49.66 33.87
N SER A 160 -5.58 49.31 34.91
CA SER A 160 -4.43 48.40 34.88
C SER A 160 -4.84 46.93 34.64
N GLU A 161 -5.99 46.51 35.16
CA GLU A 161 -6.52 45.15 35.02
C GLU A 161 -7.07 44.91 33.61
N ILE A 162 -7.73 45.92 33.02
CA ILE A 162 -8.21 45.90 31.63
C ILE A 162 -7.02 45.75 30.69
N MET A 163 -5.94 46.52 30.92
CA MET A 163 -4.73 46.46 30.12
C MET A 163 -4.06 45.08 30.16
N ARG A 164 -3.97 44.43 31.33
CA ARG A 164 -3.44 43.06 31.45
C ARG A 164 -4.27 42.05 30.67
N ILE A 165 -5.60 42.12 30.76
CA ILE A 165 -6.50 41.21 30.03
C ILE A 165 -6.35 41.40 28.52
N THR A 166 -6.31 42.64 28.02
CA THR A 166 -6.03 42.89 26.60
C THR A 166 -4.66 42.38 26.18
N GLN A 167 -3.63 42.49 27.02
CA GLN A 167 -2.28 42.04 26.68
C GLN A 167 -2.18 40.50 26.67
N GLU A 168 -2.89 39.83 27.57
CA GLU A 168 -2.95 38.37 27.65
C GLU A 168 -3.75 37.77 26.48
N GLU A 169 -4.86 38.40 26.08
CA GLU A 169 -5.61 38.08 24.86
C GLU A 169 -4.78 38.32 23.59
N THR A 170 -3.98 39.40 23.53
CA THR A 170 -3.06 39.65 22.40
C THR A 170 -1.91 38.62 22.34
N ASN A 171 -1.49 38.08 23.49
CA ASN A 171 -0.42 37.09 23.55
C ASN A 171 -0.90 35.66 23.24
N LYS A 172 -2.16 35.34 23.57
CA LYS A 172 -2.84 34.10 23.12
C LYS A 172 -3.09 34.10 21.62
N THR A 173 -3.54 35.22 21.06
CA THR A 173 -3.77 35.40 19.61
C THR A 173 -2.47 35.44 18.80
N ARG A 174 -1.33 35.81 19.40
CA ARG A 174 -0.01 35.78 18.75
C ARG A 174 0.60 34.38 18.58
N LYS A 175 0.10 33.35 19.27
CA LYS A 175 0.61 31.96 19.16
C LYS A 175 -0.13 31.10 18.11
N ALA A 176 -1.09 31.67 17.37
CA ALA A 176 -1.70 31.05 16.20
C ALA A 176 -1.68 32.03 15.02
N PRO A 177 -1.17 31.66 13.83
CA PRO A 177 -1.23 32.58 12.70
C PRO A 177 -2.63 32.48 12.08
N LYS A 178 -3.39 33.59 12.09
CA LYS A 178 -4.11 34.17 10.94
C LYS A 178 -5.22 35.14 11.38
N THR A 179 -5.08 36.40 10.91
CA THR A 179 -6.14 37.23 10.32
C THR A 179 -7.59 36.91 10.73
N THR A 180 -7.98 37.25 11.95
CA THR A 180 -9.39 37.35 12.33
C THR A 180 -9.62 38.74 12.88
N LEU A 181 -9.91 39.69 11.99
CA LEU A 181 -10.55 40.94 12.39
C LEU A 181 -11.93 40.58 12.98
N ALA A 182 -12.29 41.22 14.09
CA ALA A 182 -13.48 40.92 14.89
C ALA A 182 -14.82 41.36 14.25
N SER A 183 -14.92 41.35 12.92
CA SER A 183 -16.12 41.72 12.19
C SER A 183 -16.45 40.70 11.10
N PHE A 184 -17.47 39.89 11.38
CA PHE A 184 -18.06 38.89 10.49
C PHE A 184 -18.47 39.43 9.10
N TRP A 185 -18.70 40.75 8.99
CA TRP A 185 -19.13 41.43 7.76
C TRP A 185 -18.00 42.01 6.91
N ALA A 186 -16.73 41.83 7.30
CA ALA A 186 -15.63 42.26 6.44
C ALA A 186 -15.56 41.32 5.20
N PRO A 187 -15.61 41.86 3.96
CA PRO A 187 -15.58 41.07 2.72
C PRO A 187 -14.35 40.17 2.54
N SER A 188 -13.30 40.38 3.35
CA SER A 188 -12.10 39.55 3.40
C SER A 188 -12.24 38.28 4.25
N ILE A 189 -13.32 38.14 5.02
CA ILE A 189 -13.59 37.02 5.94
C ILE A 189 -14.94 36.34 5.69
N THR A 190 -15.74 36.82 4.72
CA THR A 190 -16.90 36.08 4.25
C THR A 190 -16.45 34.68 3.83
N PRO A 191 -17.06 33.60 4.35
CA PRO A 191 -16.70 32.24 3.96
C PRO A 191 -17.11 32.09 2.50
N SER A 192 -16.18 32.36 1.58
CA SER A 192 -16.38 32.09 0.18
C SER A 192 -16.46 30.58 0.06
N SER A 193 -17.68 30.07 0.08
CA SER A 193 -18.05 28.68 -0.16
C SER A 193 -17.64 28.18 -1.56
N ASN A 194 -16.86 28.96 -2.34
CA ASN A 194 -16.66 28.67 -3.76
C ASN A 194 -15.35 29.17 -4.42
N THR A 195 -14.22 29.37 -3.73
CA THR A 195 -12.97 29.80 -4.43
C THR A 195 -11.74 28.92 -4.22
N LYS A 196 -11.88 27.77 -3.56
CA LYS A 196 -10.98 26.62 -3.73
C LYS A 196 -11.80 25.34 -3.67
N ASN A 197 -12.25 24.87 -4.83
CA ASN A 197 -12.82 23.54 -5.03
C ASN A 197 -11.82 22.44 -4.65
N LYS A 198 -11.64 22.24 -3.35
CA LYS A 198 -11.30 20.99 -2.71
C LYS A 198 -12.28 20.84 -1.56
N LEU A 199 -13.57 20.67 -1.90
CA LEU A 199 -14.44 19.82 -1.11
C LEU A 199 -13.60 18.63 -0.67
N HIS A 200 -13.45 18.45 0.64
CA HIS A 200 -12.73 17.39 1.34
C HIS A 200 -12.22 16.34 0.37
N SER A 201 -10.90 16.24 0.16
CA SER A 201 -10.36 15.12 -0.59
C SER A 201 -10.67 13.88 0.23
N ILE A 202 -11.86 13.31 0.03
CA ILE A 202 -12.22 11.98 0.47
C ILE A 202 -11.11 11.15 -0.12
N ALA A 203 -10.19 10.70 0.72
CA ALA A 203 -9.16 9.77 0.35
C ALA A 203 -9.92 8.52 -0.09
N LYS A 204 -10.26 8.46 -1.38
CA LYS A 204 -10.95 7.31 -1.97
C LYS A 204 -10.06 6.14 -1.62
N SER A 205 -10.55 5.29 -0.72
CA SER A 205 -9.85 4.11 -0.27
C SER A 205 -9.37 3.37 -1.51
N ALA A 206 -8.07 3.06 -1.56
CA ALA A 206 -7.46 2.48 -2.74
C ALA A 206 -8.22 1.20 -3.12
N LYS A 207 -8.82 1.20 -4.31
CA LYS A 207 -9.56 0.03 -4.82
C LYS A 207 -8.59 -1.14 -4.89
N LEU A 208 -8.91 -2.23 -4.21
CA LEU A 208 -8.14 -3.46 -4.29
C LEU A 208 -8.50 -4.18 -5.58
N PHE A 209 -7.49 -4.73 -6.24
CA PHE A 209 -7.67 -5.52 -7.46
C PHE A 209 -7.04 -6.90 -7.27
N PRO A 210 -7.51 -7.93 -7.99
CA PRO A 210 -6.88 -9.24 -7.96
C PRO A 210 -5.41 -9.16 -8.40
N ILE A 211 -4.53 -9.78 -7.63
CA ILE A 211 -3.07 -9.83 -7.81
C ILE A 211 -2.69 -11.21 -8.33
N CYS A 212 -1.81 -11.26 -9.32
CA CYS A 212 -1.34 -12.52 -9.86
C CYS A 212 -0.58 -13.33 -8.79
N PRO A 213 -0.96 -14.60 -8.52
CA PRO A 213 -0.28 -15.45 -7.53
C PRO A 213 1.20 -15.71 -7.86
N ALA A 214 1.56 -15.61 -9.14
CA ALA A 214 2.94 -15.79 -9.63
C ALA A 214 3.72 -14.46 -9.74
N SER A 215 3.14 -13.35 -9.28
CA SER A 215 3.85 -12.09 -9.19
C SER A 215 4.89 -12.14 -8.05
N PHE A 216 5.99 -11.43 -8.24
CA PHE A 216 7.00 -11.29 -7.19
C PHE A 216 6.44 -10.40 -6.08
N MET A 217 6.79 -10.69 -4.82
CA MET A 217 6.37 -9.87 -3.67
C MET A 217 6.80 -8.41 -3.82
N ASP A 218 7.96 -8.17 -4.43
CA ASP A 218 8.49 -6.82 -4.65
C ASP A 218 7.75 -6.05 -5.76
N LYS A 219 7.09 -6.77 -6.69
CA LYS A 219 6.43 -6.19 -7.87
C LYS A 219 5.13 -6.95 -8.17
N PRO A 220 4.10 -6.81 -7.33
CA PRO A 220 2.79 -7.37 -7.61
C PRO A 220 2.21 -6.72 -8.86
N HIS A 221 1.63 -7.53 -9.74
CA HIS A 221 0.88 -7.03 -10.88
C HIS A 221 -0.56 -7.47 -10.79
N ILE A 222 -1.44 -6.58 -11.25
CA ILE A 222 -2.87 -6.84 -11.34
C ILE A 222 -3.09 -7.80 -12.50
N TYR A 223 -3.98 -8.77 -12.30
CA TYR A 223 -4.44 -9.63 -13.39
C TYR A 223 -5.96 -9.72 -13.38
N SER A 224 -6.57 -9.38 -14.51
CA SER A 224 -8.02 -9.40 -14.71
C SER A 224 -8.39 -10.42 -15.79
N LEU A 225 -9.67 -10.76 -15.86
CA LEU A 225 -10.23 -11.65 -16.90
C LEU A 225 -9.92 -11.16 -18.32
N HIS A 226 -9.91 -9.84 -18.52
CA HIS A 226 -9.66 -9.24 -19.83
C HIS A 226 -8.16 -9.18 -20.17
N ASP A 227 -7.30 -9.28 -19.16
CA ASP A 227 -5.85 -9.25 -19.33
C ASP A 227 -5.28 -10.66 -19.56
N LEU A 228 -6.11 -11.70 -19.44
CA LEU A 228 -5.73 -13.07 -19.73
C LEU A 228 -5.67 -13.28 -21.25
N ILE A 229 -4.56 -13.86 -21.69
CA ILE A 229 -4.30 -14.20 -23.08
C ILE A 229 -4.44 -15.72 -23.20
N ASP A 230 -5.34 -16.19 -24.06
CA ASP A 230 -5.43 -17.62 -24.37
C ASP A 230 -4.16 -18.05 -25.12
N VAL A 231 -3.50 -19.12 -24.65
CA VAL A 231 -2.24 -19.61 -25.22
C VAL A 231 -2.50 -20.87 -26.03
N THR A 232 -1.96 -20.91 -27.23
CA THR A 232 -2.03 -22.08 -28.12
C THR A 232 -0.62 -22.58 -28.37
N PHE A 233 -0.28 -23.72 -27.77
CA PHE A 233 0.97 -24.43 -28.05
C PHE A 233 0.80 -25.33 -29.27
N THR A 234 1.84 -25.41 -30.08
CA THR A 234 1.96 -26.42 -31.13
C THR A 234 2.57 -27.66 -30.47
N GLU A 235 1.83 -28.76 -30.43
CA GLU A 235 2.25 -29.99 -29.76
C GLU A 235 2.65 -31.05 -30.79
N GLU A 236 3.75 -31.76 -30.52
CA GLU A 236 4.20 -32.94 -31.27
C GLU A 236 4.31 -34.12 -30.29
N THR A 237 3.90 -35.30 -30.73
CA THR A 237 3.99 -36.52 -29.92
C THR A 237 5.33 -37.19 -30.17
N ASP A 238 6.16 -37.27 -29.14
CA ASP A 238 7.42 -38.01 -29.21
C ASP A 238 7.16 -39.51 -29.27
N GLU A 239 7.58 -40.16 -30.34
CA GLU A 239 7.44 -41.62 -30.55
C GLU A 239 8.12 -42.46 -29.45
N LYS A 240 9.13 -41.90 -28.78
CA LYS A 240 9.93 -42.60 -27.76
C LYS A 240 9.38 -42.53 -26.34
N THR A 241 8.62 -41.48 -26.01
CA THR A 241 8.11 -41.26 -24.64
C THR A 241 6.60 -41.26 -24.55
N GLY A 242 5.88 -41.20 -25.69
CA GLY A 242 4.42 -41.12 -25.73
C GLY A 242 3.86 -39.81 -25.15
N CYS A 243 4.73 -38.90 -24.69
CA CYS A 243 4.37 -37.64 -24.08
C CYS A 243 4.26 -36.54 -25.15
N LYS A 244 3.22 -35.70 -25.03
CA LYS A 244 3.05 -34.52 -25.87
C LYS A 244 4.08 -33.46 -25.47
N GLN A 245 4.90 -33.02 -26.42
CA GLN A 245 5.89 -31.98 -26.19
C GLN A 245 5.52 -30.72 -26.98
N CYS A 246 5.68 -29.57 -26.33
CA CYS A 246 5.47 -28.28 -26.98
C CYS A 246 6.66 -27.97 -27.89
N ILE A 247 6.39 -27.67 -29.16
CA ILE A 247 7.41 -27.32 -30.15
C ILE A 247 7.21 -25.89 -30.67
N CYS A 248 8.28 -25.28 -31.14
CA CYS A 248 8.21 -24.02 -31.86
C CYS A 248 7.77 -24.27 -33.31
N PRO A 249 6.69 -23.65 -33.81
CA PRO A 249 6.21 -23.88 -35.17
C PRO A 249 7.19 -23.43 -36.27
N SER A 250 8.06 -22.44 -36.01
CA SER A 250 9.02 -21.96 -37.02
C SER A 250 10.28 -22.84 -37.15
N CYS A 251 10.79 -23.41 -36.06
CA CYS A 251 12.05 -24.16 -36.08
C CYS A 251 11.91 -25.63 -35.70
N LYS A 252 10.70 -26.08 -35.34
CA LYS A 252 10.37 -27.43 -34.87
C LYS A 252 11.24 -27.92 -33.72
N LYS A 253 11.83 -27.00 -32.96
CA LYS A 253 12.59 -27.32 -31.75
C LYS A 253 11.64 -27.43 -30.56
N VAL A 254 11.88 -28.43 -29.71
CA VAL A 254 11.19 -28.59 -28.43
C VAL A 254 11.41 -27.37 -27.54
N LEU A 255 10.32 -26.79 -27.05
CA LEU A 255 10.33 -25.67 -26.12
C LEU A 255 10.57 -26.20 -24.71
N THR A 256 11.68 -25.74 -24.12
CA THR A 256 12.08 -26.05 -22.75
C THR A 256 12.28 -24.77 -21.96
N ASN A 257 12.41 -24.86 -20.64
CA ASN A 257 12.62 -23.69 -19.76
C ASN A 257 13.83 -22.83 -20.17
N THR A 258 14.83 -23.39 -20.86
CA THR A 258 16.02 -22.66 -21.34
C THR A 258 15.81 -21.96 -22.68
N SER A 259 14.80 -22.37 -23.46
CA SER A 259 14.58 -21.88 -24.83
C SER A 259 14.02 -20.45 -24.92
N LYS A 260 13.60 -19.87 -23.77
CA LYS A 260 12.95 -18.55 -23.64
C LYS A 260 11.86 -18.37 -24.70
N ALA A 261 10.68 -18.93 -24.42
CA ALA A 261 9.55 -18.85 -25.32
C ALA A 261 8.87 -17.47 -25.26
N ILE A 262 8.39 -16.98 -26.40
CA ILE A 262 7.70 -15.70 -26.54
C ILE A 262 6.29 -15.95 -27.06
N LEU A 263 5.32 -15.42 -26.34
CA LEU A 263 3.90 -15.39 -26.65
C LEU A 263 3.55 -14.11 -27.43
N ILE A 264 2.76 -14.26 -28.49
CA ILE A 264 2.17 -13.14 -29.22
C ILE A 264 0.79 -12.82 -28.63
N ARG A 265 0.59 -11.61 -28.09
CA ARG A 265 -0.64 -11.23 -27.37
C ARG A 265 -1.92 -11.28 -28.23
N ILE A 266 -1.82 -11.00 -29.53
CA ILE A 266 -2.99 -10.92 -30.43
C ILE A 266 -3.61 -12.28 -30.77
N CYS A 267 -2.80 -13.33 -30.88
CA CYS A 267 -3.24 -14.63 -31.41
C CYS A 267 -2.92 -15.81 -30.51
N GLY A 268 -2.17 -15.61 -29.42
CA GLY A 268 -1.90 -16.66 -28.44
C GLY A 268 -0.83 -17.69 -28.85
N HIS A 269 -0.23 -17.57 -30.04
CA HIS A 269 0.80 -18.50 -30.49
C HIS A 269 2.14 -18.24 -29.81
N VAL A 270 2.88 -19.33 -29.58
CA VAL A 270 4.16 -19.32 -28.88
C VAL A 270 5.31 -19.69 -29.83
N LEU A 271 6.38 -18.89 -29.79
CA LEU A 271 7.58 -19.05 -30.62
C LEU A 271 8.85 -19.03 -29.77
N CYS A 272 9.92 -19.63 -30.27
CA CYS A 272 11.24 -19.53 -29.65
C CYS A 272 11.77 -18.08 -29.74
N LYS A 273 12.52 -17.58 -28.75
CA LYS A 273 13.08 -16.22 -28.79
C LYS A 273 13.90 -15.94 -30.05
N ASN A 274 14.73 -16.89 -30.47
CA ASN A 274 15.56 -16.76 -31.68
C ASN A 274 14.73 -16.69 -32.97
N CYS A 275 13.57 -17.34 -32.98
CA CYS A 275 12.64 -17.36 -34.09
C CYS A 275 11.93 -16.01 -34.16
N MET A 276 11.41 -15.55 -33.03
CA MET A 276 10.77 -14.25 -32.89
C MET A 276 11.71 -13.09 -33.24
N SER A 277 12.95 -13.12 -32.73
CA SER A 277 13.93 -12.05 -33.01
C SER A 277 14.20 -11.89 -34.51
N ARG A 278 14.23 -12.99 -35.27
CA ARG A 278 14.37 -12.96 -36.74
C ARG A 278 13.12 -12.44 -37.46
N LEU A 279 11.93 -12.59 -36.86
CA LEU A 279 10.68 -12.07 -37.41
C LEU A 279 10.53 -10.57 -37.15
N THR A 280 11.05 -10.07 -36.03
CA THR A 280 11.03 -8.64 -35.70
C THR A 280 12.19 -7.86 -36.32
N THR A 281 13.36 -8.48 -36.43
CA THR A 281 14.52 -7.93 -37.16
C THR A 281 14.38 -8.39 -38.61
N GLY A 282 13.56 -7.70 -39.40
CA GLY A 282 13.50 -7.93 -40.85
C GLY A 282 14.90 -7.84 -41.48
N PRO A 283 15.13 -8.44 -42.66
CA PRO A 283 16.42 -8.34 -43.32
C PRO A 283 16.74 -6.86 -43.58
N GLU A 284 17.81 -6.37 -42.96
CA GLU A 284 18.46 -5.12 -43.34
C GLU A 284 19.17 -5.33 -44.69
N SER A 285 18.41 -5.58 -45.76
CA SER A 285 18.84 -5.43 -47.16
C SER A 285 17.69 -5.82 -48.11
N CYS A 286 17.53 -5.00 -49.15
CA CYS A 286 16.57 -5.08 -50.26
C CYS A 286 15.11 -4.66 -49.99
N SER A 287 14.88 -3.34 -50.00
CA SER A 287 13.95 -2.75 -50.98
C SER A 287 14.18 -1.25 -51.09
N THR A 288 14.90 -0.84 -52.14
CA THR A 288 14.70 0.48 -52.73
C THR A 288 13.25 0.54 -53.22
N ASN A 289 12.51 1.53 -52.72
CA ASN A 289 11.11 1.86 -53.08
C ASN A 289 10.00 1.02 -52.41
N ALA A 290 9.78 1.24 -51.11
CA ALA A 290 8.43 1.23 -50.54
C ALA A 290 8.38 2.11 -49.28
N SER A 291 7.38 2.97 -49.23
CA SER A 291 7.03 3.90 -48.15
C SER A 291 7.19 3.31 -46.73
N ARG A 292 7.93 4.01 -45.87
CA ARG A 292 7.96 3.93 -44.38
C ARG A 292 6.93 2.96 -43.78
N ILE A 293 7.28 1.67 -43.70
CA ILE A 293 6.50 0.70 -42.93
C ILE A 293 7.01 0.80 -41.49
N ASP A 294 6.13 1.21 -40.59
CA ASP A 294 6.40 1.35 -39.17
C ASP A 294 7.04 0.06 -38.62
N SER A 295 8.22 0.18 -38.03
CA SER A 295 9.09 -0.89 -37.51
C SER A 295 8.51 -1.65 -36.31
N ASN A 296 7.18 -1.65 -36.13
CA ASN A 296 6.47 -2.16 -34.97
C ASN A 296 5.28 -3.07 -35.35
N THR A 297 5.23 -3.52 -36.60
CA THR A 297 4.17 -4.45 -37.07
C THR A 297 4.59 -5.88 -36.79
N ILE A 298 3.98 -6.50 -35.78
CA ILE A 298 4.23 -7.90 -35.44
C ILE A 298 3.20 -8.76 -36.16
N ASN A 299 3.70 -9.72 -36.93
CA ASN A 299 2.90 -10.67 -37.67
C ASN A 299 3.15 -12.07 -37.10
N CYS A 300 2.09 -12.83 -36.89
CA CYS A 300 2.22 -14.21 -36.41
C CYS A 300 2.56 -15.16 -37.57
N PHE A 301 3.64 -15.92 -37.43
CA PHE A 301 4.04 -16.95 -38.41
C PHE A 301 2.98 -18.05 -38.66
N VAL A 302 2.06 -18.28 -37.73
CA VAL A 302 1.09 -19.38 -37.81
C VAL A 302 -0.23 -18.95 -38.45
N CYS A 303 -0.67 -17.71 -38.22
CA CYS A 303 -2.02 -17.25 -38.57
C CYS A 303 -2.04 -15.88 -39.27
N ASP A 304 -0.87 -15.34 -39.64
CA ASP A 304 -0.67 -14.07 -40.36
C ASP A 304 -1.45 -12.88 -39.81
N THR A 305 -1.83 -12.94 -38.52
CA THR A 305 -2.57 -11.87 -37.87
C THR A 305 -1.61 -10.74 -37.52
N ASN A 306 -1.93 -9.52 -37.96
CA ASN A 306 -1.07 -8.35 -37.81
C ASN A 306 -1.46 -7.52 -36.58
N SER A 307 -0.45 -7.05 -35.84
CA SER A 307 -0.59 -6.24 -34.61
C SER A 307 -1.01 -4.78 -34.86
N SER A 308 -1.15 -4.35 -36.11
CA SER A 308 -1.46 -2.95 -36.49
C SER A 308 -2.79 -2.41 -35.95
N ARG A 309 -3.64 -3.26 -35.34
CA ARG A 309 -4.90 -2.86 -34.70
C ARG A 309 -4.78 -2.42 -33.24
N ILE A 310 -3.64 -2.61 -32.55
CA ILE A 310 -3.46 -2.14 -31.16
C ILE A 310 -2.84 -0.73 -31.16
N LYS A 311 -3.58 0.27 -31.65
CA LYS A 311 -3.32 1.68 -31.30
C LYS A 311 -4.17 2.01 -30.08
N GLU A 312 -3.69 1.71 -28.88
CA GLU A 312 -4.33 2.18 -27.65
C GLU A 312 -4.24 3.71 -27.59
N LYS A 313 -5.40 4.37 -27.64
CA LYS A 313 -5.57 5.78 -27.31
C LYS A 313 -5.40 5.97 -25.80
N THR A 314 -4.17 6.02 -25.30
CA THR A 314 -3.91 6.40 -23.89
C THR A 314 -3.12 7.70 -23.81
N LYS A 315 -3.88 8.79 -23.65
CA LYS A 315 -3.36 10.05 -23.11
C LYS A 315 -2.79 9.79 -21.71
N ASN A 316 -1.53 10.17 -21.51
CA ASN A 316 -0.84 10.33 -20.22
C ASN A 316 -1.07 9.25 -19.15
N LYS A 317 -0.30 8.16 -19.21
CA LYS A 317 0.12 7.42 -18.02
C LYS A 317 1.50 6.81 -18.22
N GLN A 318 2.34 6.90 -17.19
CA GLN A 318 3.77 6.60 -17.20
C GLN A 318 4.12 5.27 -17.90
N LYS A 319 5.11 5.33 -18.80
CA LYS A 319 5.70 4.21 -19.55
C LYS A 319 6.02 3.00 -18.65
N SER A 320 5.24 1.94 -18.74
CA SER A 320 5.75 0.58 -18.51
C SER A 320 6.37 0.07 -19.81
N LYS A 321 7.56 -0.52 -19.74
CA LYS A 321 8.47 -0.81 -20.88
C LYS A 321 8.01 -1.94 -21.83
N ASN A 322 6.77 -2.45 -21.73
CA ASN A 322 6.36 -3.69 -22.43
C ASN A 322 5.22 -3.48 -23.44
N ASN A 323 5.23 -2.38 -24.19
CA ASN A 323 4.20 -2.08 -25.20
C ASN A 323 4.42 -2.78 -26.56
N THR A 324 5.25 -3.82 -26.61
CA THR A 324 5.62 -4.50 -27.87
C THR A 324 4.66 -5.62 -28.25
N GLY A 325 3.50 -5.82 -27.60
CA GLY A 325 2.56 -6.90 -27.98
C GLY A 325 3.13 -8.33 -27.89
N LEU A 326 4.36 -8.47 -27.39
CA LEU A 326 5.10 -9.70 -27.18
C LEU A 326 5.31 -9.88 -25.68
N VAL A 327 5.10 -11.10 -25.21
CA VAL A 327 5.23 -11.46 -23.80
C VAL A 327 6.19 -12.63 -23.69
N GLU A 328 7.30 -12.47 -22.98
CA GLU A 328 8.22 -13.60 -22.70
C GLU A 328 7.58 -14.49 -21.63
N ILE A 329 7.44 -15.78 -21.93
CA ILE A 329 6.84 -16.76 -21.02
C ILE A 329 7.84 -17.06 -19.90
N ARG A 330 7.41 -16.85 -18.66
CA ARG A 330 8.20 -17.12 -17.46
C ARG A 330 8.04 -18.57 -17.03
N CYS A 331 9.05 -19.37 -17.33
CA CYS A 331 9.04 -20.82 -17.13
C CYS A 331 9.64 -21.25 -15.78
N GLU A 332 9.52 -20.40 -14.75
CA GLU A 332 10.32 -20.55 -13.53
C GLU A 332 9.47 -20.97 -12.33
N GLY A 333 10.10 -21.76 -11.47
CA GLY A 333 9.47 -22.60 -10.45
C GLY A 333 8.73 -21.82 -9.37
N THR A 334 8.14 -22.58 -8.45
CA THR A 334 7.31 -22.03 -7.37
C THR A 334 8.16 -21.32 -6.32
N GLY A 335 7.69 -20.16 -5.85
CA GLY A 335 8.25 -19.47 -4.68
C GLY A 335 9.73 -19.14 -4.84
N PHE A 336 10.60 -19.87 -4.13
CA PHE A 336 12.04 -19.65 -4.09
C PHE A 336 12.78 -19.87 -5.42
N ALA A 337 12.19 -20.62 -6.34
CA ALA A 337 12.76 -20.87 -7.68
C ALA A 337 12.28 -19.86 -8.74
N SER A 338 11.43 -18.89 -8.36
CA SER A 338 10.93 -17.85 -9.26
C SER A 338 12.02 -16.79 -9.43
N GLY A 339 12.57 -16.63 -10.63
CA GLY A 339 13.66 -15.69 -10.94
C GLY A 339 14.85 -16.31 -11.67
N GLY A 340 14.88 -17.64 -11.87
CA GLY A 340 15.88 -18.31 -12.71
C GLY A 340 17.22 -18.44 -12.02
N VAL A 341 17.28 -18.04 -10.76
CA VAL A 341 18.43 -18.18 -9.89
C VAL A 341 18.40 -19.60 -9.34
N SER A 342 19.45 -20.36 -9.59
CA SER A 342 19.60 -21.72 -9.06
C SER A 342 20.00 -21.76 -7.58
N ILE A 343 20.08 -20.60 -6.92
CA ILE A 343 20.54 -20.44 -5.54
C ILE A 343 19.45 -19.72 -4.78
N VAL A 344 18.96 -20.34 -3.71
CA VAL A 344 18.00 -19.75 -2.78
C VAL A 344 18.77 -19.29 -1.57
N GLU A 345 18.57 -18.03 -1.17
CA GLU A 345 19.12 -17.48 0.05
C GLU A 345 17.99 -17.24 1.05
N LYS A 346 18.11 -17.83 2.23
CA LYS A 346 17.28 -17.49 3.38
C LYS A 346 18.06 -16.50 4.22
N ALA A 347 17.63 -15.23 4.22
CA ALA A 347 18.16 -14.24 5.13
C ALA A 347 17.79 -14.62 6.57
N GLY A 348 18.79 -14.67 7.45
CA GLY A 348 18.64 -15.01 8.86
C GLY A 348 19.55 -14.13 9.69
N VAL A 349 19.16 -13.89 10.95
CA VAL A 349 20.02 -13.15 11.89
C VAL A 349 21.07 -14.11 12.41
N ALA A 350 22.31 -13.94 11.95
CA ALA A 350 23.41 -14.76 12.40
C ALA A 350 23.57 -14.64 13.92
N PHE A 351 23.45 -15.76 14.61
CA PHE A 351 23.71 -15.83 16.04
C PHE A 351 25.23 -15.62 16.27
N GLN A 352 25.61 -14.45 16.76
CA GLN A 352 26.98 -14.17 17.20
C GLN A 352 27.14 -14.69 18.64
N CYS A 353 27.85 -15.82 18.82
CA CYS A 353 28.36 -16.25 20.13
C CYS A 353 29.79 -15.79 20.32
#